data_AF-D0MWZ2-F1
#
_entry.id   AF-D0MWZ2-F1
#
_cell.length_a   1.000
_cell.length_b   1.000
_cell.length_c   1.000
_cell.angle_alpha   90.00
_cell.angle_beta   90.00
_cell.angle_gamma   90.00
#
_symmetry.space_group_name_H-M   'P 1'
#
loop_
_entity.id
_entity.type
_entity.pdbx_description
1 polymer ?
#
loop_
_entity_poly.entity_id
_entity_poly.type
_entity_poly.pdbx_seq_one_letter_code
_entity_poly.pdbx_strand_id
1 'polypeptide(L)' 'MQDHQDPRKWCIVERYEHESSQKYHLENPYWKTFDPYVIPLLDKPMDLRRFNELDTSKPVHVE' A
#
# COMPACT_ATOMS: atom_id res chain seq x y z
N MET A 1 -8.38 -1.25 3.51
CA MET A 1 -9.41 -0.20 3.57
C MET A 1 -10.35 -0.38 2.39
N GLN A 2 -11.66 -0.32 2.60
CA GLN A 2 -12.66 -0.37 1.53
C GLN A 2 -13.19 1.04 1.27
N ASP A 3 -13.48 1.38 0.02
CA ASP A 3 -14.14 2.63 -0.35
C ASP A 3 -15.57 2.67 0.24
N HIS A 4 -16.02 3.87 0.63
CA HIS A 4 -17.31 4.02 1.31
C HIS A 4 -18.52 4.09 0.35
N GLN A 5 -18.31 4.25 -0.95
CA GLN A 5 -19.37 4.31 -1.98
C GLN A 5 -19.37 3.06 -2.85
N ASP A 6 -18.20 2.56 -3.23
CA ASP A 6 -18.04 1.41 -4.12
C ASP A 6 -17.47 0.21 -3.35
N PRO A 7 -18.29 -0.80 -3.00
CA PRO A 7 -17.82 -1.95 -2.24
C PRO A 7 -16.78 -2.82 -2.98
N ARG A 8 -16.56 -2.60 -4.29
CA ARG A 8 -15.53 -3.30 -5.06
C ARG A 8 -14.20 -2.54 -5.11
N LYS A 9 -14.13 -1.32 -4.57
CA LYS A 9 -12.88 -0.56 -4.48
C LYS A 9 -12.22 -0.78 -3.12
N TRP A 10 -10.96 -1.17 -3.16
CA TRP A 10 -10.16 -1.48 -1.98
C TRP A 10 -8.78 -0.81 -2.10
N CYS A 11 -8.21 -0.50 -0.95
CA CYS A 11 -6.85 0.00 -0.80
C CYS A 11 -6.15 -0.80 0.30
N ILE A 12 -4.93 -1.27 0.03
CA ILE A 12 -4.04 -1.82 1.05
C ILE A 12 -3.07 -0.70 1.42
N VAL A 13 -3.02 -0.36 2.71
CA VAL A 13 -2.09 0.65 3.23
C VAL A 13 -0.94 -0.11 3.90
N GLU A 14 0.24 -0.01 3.32
CA GLU A 14 1.45 -0.66 3.82
C GLU A 14 2.41 0.38 4.37
N ARG A 15 2.70 0.28 5.66
CA ARG A 15 3.64 1.16 6.36
C ARG A 15 4.90 0.38 6.69
N TYR A 16 6.05 0.91 6.28
CA TYR A 16 7.37 0.37 6.59
C TYR A 16 8.15 1.37 7.41
N GLU A 17 8.84 0.91 8.46
CA GLU A 17 9.67 1.77 9.32
C GLU A 17 10.82 2.42 8.55
N HIS A 18 11.42 1.67 7.62
CA HIS A 18 12.46 2.12 6.70
C HIS A 18 12.16 1.58 5.30
N GLU A 19 12.66 2.25 4.26
CA GLU A 19 12.51 1.76 2.88
C GLU A 19 13.10 0.34 2.72
N SER A 20 14.21 0.05 3.37
CA SER A 20 14.84 -1.28 3.38
C SER A 20 13.97 -2.36 4.01
N SER A 21 13.00 -2.00 4.85
CA SER A 21 12.09 -2.96 5.50
C SER A 21 11.11 -3.57 4.50
N GLN A 22 10.91 -2.96 3.32
CA GLN A 22 10.06 -3.49 2.26
C GLN A 22 10.53 -4.87 1.78
N LYS A 23 11.83 -5.16 1.83
CA LYS A 23 12.39 -6.47 1.41
C LYS A 23 11.73 -7.64 2.12
N TYR A 24 11.42 -7.50 3.42
CA TYR A 24 10.83 -8.57 4.21
C TYR A 24 9.41 -8.92 3.76
N HIS A 25 8.67 -7.92 3.27
CA HIS A 25 7.34 -8.15 2.71
C HIS A 25 7.44 -8.79 1.32
N LEU A 26 8.30 -8.28 0.43
CA LEU A 26 8.45 -8.79 -0.93
C LEU A 26 9.05 -10.21 -0.99
N GLU A 27 9.91 -10.56 -0.04
CA GLU A 27 10.52 -11.89 0.07
C GLU A 27 9.59 -12.90 0.76
N ASN A 28 8.51 -12.44 1.41
CA ASN A 28 7.56 -13.29 2.10
C ASN A 28 6.90 -14.28 1.12
N PRO A 29 6.87 -15.59 1.44
CA PRO A 29 6.20 -16.58 0.59
C PRO A 29 4.74 -16.25 0.25
N TYR A 30 4.01 -15.60 1.14
CA TYR A 30 2.61 -15.21 0.91
C TYR A 30 2.49 -14.12 -0.16
N TRP A 31 3.44 -13.18 -0.24
CA TRP A 31 3.45 -12.17 -1.30
C TRP A 31 3.54 -12.79 -2.69
N LYS A 32 4.40 -13.81 -2.83
CA LYS A 32 4.58 -14.56 -4.09
C LYS A 32 3.31 -15.28 -4.55
N THR A 33 2.40 -15.60 -3.63
CA THR A 33 1.10 -16.20 -3.95
C THR A 33 0.00 -15.16 -4.14
N PHE A 34 0.09 -14.02 -3.46
CA PHE A 34 -0.93 -12.98 -3.45
C PHE A 34 -1.00 -12.24 -4.79
N ASP A 35 0.14 -11.71 -5.27
CA ASP A 35 0.17 -10.87 -6.48
C ASP A 35 -0.36 -11.62 -7.73
N PRO A 36 0.07 -12.86 -8.03
CA PRO A 36 -0.48 -13.63 -9.16
C PRO A 36 -1.96 -14.00 -9.00
N TYR A 37 -2.45 -14.12 -7.77
CA TYR A 37 -3.86 -14.44 -7.49
C TYR A 37 -4.76 -13.22 -7.68
N VAL A 38 -4.30 -12.03 -7.25
CA VAL A 38 -5.12 -10.81 -7.25
C VAL A 38 -5.15 -10.15 -8.62
N ILE A 39 -4.04 -10.13 -9.37
CA ILE A 39 -3.96 -9.45 -10.68
C ILE A 39 -5.14 -9.80 -11.61
N PRO A 40 -5.52 -11.08 -11.82
CA PRO A 40 -6.64 -11.43 -12.70
C PRO A 40 -8.02 -11.01 -12.19
N LEU A 41 -8.15 -10.67 -10.91
CA LEU A 41 -9.41 -10.27 -10.28
C LEU A 41 -9.67 -8.76 -10.38
N LEU A 42 -8.68 -7.98 -10.83
CA LEU A 42 -8.79 -6.53 -10.92
C LEU A 42 -9.54 -6.13 -12.20
N ASP A 43 -10.59 -5.32 -12.02
CA ASP A 43 -11.32 -4.67 -13.12
C ASP A 43 -10.46 -3.65 -13.88
N LYS A 44 -9.39 -3.16 -13.25
CA LYS A 44 -8.48 -2.12 -13.76
C LYS A 44 -7.04 -2.40 -13.29
N PRO A 45 -6.01 -1.86 -13.97
CA PRO A 45 -4.63 -1.97 -13.48
C PRO A 45 -4.49 -1.48 -12.03
N MET A 46 -3.65 -2.15 -11.25
CA MET A 46 -3.39 -1.80 -9.85
C MET A 46 -2.76 -0.40 -9.74
N ASP A 47 -3.33 0.47 -8.91
CA ASP A 47 -2.79 1.80 -8.60
C ASP A 47 -1.85 1.70 -7.38
N LEU A 48 -0.54 1.70 -7.65
CA LEU A 48 0.51 1.61 -6.63
C LEU A 48 1.16 2.98 -6.43
N ARG A 49 1.09 3.49 -5.20
CA ARG A 49 1.65 4.80 -4.82
C ARG A 49 2.58 4.66 -3.62
N ARG A 50 3.62 5.51 -3.60
CA ARG A 50 4.59 5.58 -2.50
C ARG A 50 4.55 6.97 -1.88
N PHE A 51 4.48 7.01 -0.57
CA PHE A 51 4.46 8.25 0.21
C PHE A 51 5.47 8.15 1.36
N ASN A 52 6.06 9.28 1.74
CA ASN A 52 6.78 9.40 2.99
C ASN A 52 5.81 9.92 4.05
N GLU A 53 5.84 9.34 5.25
CA GLU A 53 5.06 9.86 6.37
C GLU A 53 5.53 11.27 6.73
N LEU A 54 4.59 12.12 7.16
CA LEU A 54 4.92 13.44 7.66
C LEU A 54 5.78 13.30 8.92
N ASP A 55 6.85 14.09 8.98
CA ASP A 55 7.65 14.23 10.19
C ASP A 55 6.83 14.96 11.27
N THR A 56 6.18 14.18 12.13
CA THR A 56 5.37 14.72 13.24
C THR A 56 6.21 15.17 14.44
N SER A 57 7.54 15.04 14.38
CA SER A 57 8.43 15.57 15.43
C SER A 57 8.60 17.09 15.36
N LYS A 58 8.15 17.72 14.27
CA LYS A 58 8.24 19.17 14.05
C LYS A 58 6.86 19.76 13.76
N PRO A 59 6.60 21.01 14.16
CA PRO A 59 5.40 21.72 13.74
C PRO A 59 5.34 21.84 12.21
N VAL A 60 4.21 21.45 11.63
CA VAL A 60 3.92 21.65 10.20
C VAL A 60 3.17 22.97 10.05
N HIS A 61 3.71 23.88 9.23
CA HIS A 61 3.03 25.11 8.84
C HIS A 61 2.42 24.94 7.45
N VAL A 62 1.14 25.27 7.30
CA VAL A 62 0.43 25.29 6.01
C VAL A 62 0.13 26.75 5.70
N GLU A 63 0.64 27.25 4.57
CA GLU A 63 0.35 28.60 4.04
C GLU A 63 -0.95 28.62 3.24
#